data_AF-A0A9W8U041-F1
#
_entry.id   AF-A0A9W8U041-F1
#
_cell.length_a   1.000
_cell.length_b   1.000
_cell.length_c   1.000
_cell.angle_alpha   90.00
_cell.angle_beta   90.00
_cell.angle_gamma   90.00
#
_symmetry.space_group_name_H-M   'P 1'
#
loop_
_entity.id
_entity.type
_entity.pdbx_description
1 polymer ?
#
loop_
_entity_poly.entity_id
_entity_poly.type
_entity_poly.pdbx_seq_one_letter_code
_entity_poly.pdbx_strand_id
1 'polypeptide(L)'
;MFTLSKSFALLAALLIHVQLHFYLAGAAPTQARQPPRPSSPSGSGSQFAGVPGRGSTTTTTTSSNPPTDVTTGTACDVSTASIDTSGTTLPAPSFAPSFIGLGVGTQNYTCGSAGTYTSTGALADLFDVSCLVGQSSFATLQSTAFAAWNSSTSTSVSSTSDVLSSAGVLSSPITLGQHYFITNPVTGSGLSPKWDFTSNALAGNADAFVVATKVDDVAAPTGSADVDWLYLTNLTGTLANEVYRIDTQGGQPPASCTAGSADITVKYTSMYWLTGGSF
;
A
#
# COMPACT_ATOMS: atom_id res chain seq x y z
N MET A 1 26.48 -5.83 -78.10
CA MET A 1 25.27 -5.05 -78.43
C MET A 1 24.08 -5.74 -77.80
N PHE A 2 23.31 -5.00 -77.01
CA PHE A 2 22.01 -5.29 -76.39
C PHE A 2 21.89 -6.29 -75.22
N THR A 3 21.65 -5.67 -74.07
CA THR A 3 21.14 -6.09 -72.76
C THR A 3 19.66 -6.52 -72.76
N LEU A 4 19.26 -7.38 -71.81
CA LEU A 4 18.01 -7.36 -71.01
C LEU A 4 18.10 -8.58 -70.04
N SER A 5 18.34 -8.50 -68.73
CA SER A 5 17.73 -7.79 -67.59
C SER A 5 16.24 -8.09 -67.38
N LYS A 6 15.95 -8.60 -66.17
CA LYS A 6 14.66 -8.75 -65.44
C LYS A 6 13.97 -10.12 -65.48
N SER A 7 14.48 -11.04 -64.66
CA SER A 7 13.72 -12.20 -64.14
C SER A 7 13.92 -12.36 -62.63
N PHE A 8 13.51 -11.36 -61.83
CA PHE A 8 13.36 -11.47 -60.36
C PHE A 8 12.41 -10.37 -59.87
N ALA A 9 11.14 -10.39 -60.30
CA ALA A 9 10.14 -9.43 -59.82
C ALA A 9 8.70 -9.96 -59.84
N LEU A 10 8.49 -11.29 -59.84
CA LEU A 10 7.15 -11.88 -59.86
C LEU A 10 6.79 -12.71 -58.61
N LEU A 11 7.55 -12.58 -57.52
CA LEU A 11 7.23 -13.24 -56.24
C LEU A 11 6.94 -12.27 -55.08
N ALA A 12 6.76 -10.97 -55.36
CA ALA A 12 6.57 -9.94 -54.33
C ALA A 12 5.20 -9.23 -54.37
N ALA A 13 4.28 -9.63 -55.25
CA ALA A 13 2.99 -8.94 -55.45
C ALA A 13 1.76 -9.70 -54.92
N LEU A 14 1.93 -10.79 -54.16
CA LEU A 14 0.81 -11.58 -53.61
C LEU A 14 0.72 -11.55 -52.07
N LEU A 15 1.26 -10.52 -51.43
CA LEU A 15 1.18 -10.36 -49.96
C LEU A 15 0.65 -9.00 -49.49
N ILE A 16 0.02 -8.20 -50.36
CA ILE A 16 -0.46 -6.84 -50.02
C ILE A 16 -1.99 -6.71 -50.15
N HIS A 17 -2.78 -7.79 -49.97
CA HIS A 17 -4.26 -7.69 -50.04
C HIS A 17 -5.00 -8.46 -48.93
N VAL A 18 -4.44 -8.54 -47.73
CA VAL A 18 -5.22 -8.92 -46.52
C VAL A 18 -4.97 -7.89 -45.42
N GLN A 19 -5.54 -6.71 -45.61
CA GLN A 19 -5.69 -5.68 -44.59
C GLN A 19 -7.06 -5.07 -44.79
N LEU A 20 -8.09 -5.69 -44.21
CA LEU A 20 -9.23 -4.97 -43.66
C LEU A 20 -10.10 -5.88 -42.77
N HIS A 21 -10.36 -5.36 -41.56
CA HIS A 21 -11.28 -5.86 -40.53
C HIS A 21 -10.76 -6.91 -39.54
N PHE A 22 -9.88 -6.48 -38.64
CA PHE A 22 -10.11 -6.79 -37.22
C PHE A 22 -10.09 -5.49 -36.42
N TYR A 23 -11.28 -5.17 -35.92
CA TYR A 23 -11.55 -4.05 -35.04
C TYR A 23 -10.68 -4.11 -33.79
N LEU A 24 -10.23 -2.92 -33.39
CA LEU A 24 -9.69 -2.62 -32.08
C LEU A 24 -10.63 -3.11 -30.97
N ALA A 25 -10.18 -4.08 -30.20
CA ALA A 25 -10.53 -4.19 -28.79
C ALA A 25 -9.24 -3.90 -28.02
N GLY A 26 -9.04 -2.64 -27.63
CA GLY A 26 -8.01 -2.30 -26.65
C GLY A 26 -8.32 -3.09 -25.39
N ALA A 27 -7.41 -3.96 -24.99
CA ALA A 27 -7.46 -4.58 -23.68
C ALA A 27 -7.38 -3.45 -22.65
N ALA A 28 -8.43 -3.31 -21.84
CA ALA A 28 -8.40 -2.44 -20.67
C ALA A 28 -7.20 -2.84 -19.79
N PRO A 29 -6.51 -1.88 -19.14
CA PRO A 29 -5.47 -2.21 -18.19
C PRO A 29 -6.10 -3.11 -17.11
N THR A 30 -5.49 -4.28 -16.92
CA THR A 30 -5.88 -5.23 -15.88
C THR A 30 -5.74 -4.51 -14.54
N GLN A 31 -6.85 -4.04 -13.98
CA GLN A 31 -6.90 -3.62 -12.58
C GLN A 31 -6.31 -4.75 -11.74
N ALA A 32 -5.46 -4.39 -10.77
CA ALA A 32 -5.00 -5.31 -9.75
C ALA A 32 -6.23 -6.05 -9.21
N ARG A 33 -6.32 -7.34 -9.55
CA ARG A 33 -7.43 -8.20 -9.15
C ARG A 33 -7.44 -8.20 -7.63
N GLN A 34 -8.51 -7.70 -7.01
CA GLN A 34 -8.68 -7.79 -5.57
C GLN A 34 -8.39 -9.22 -5.11
N PRO A 35 -7.59 -9.43 -4.04
CA PRO A 35 -7.48 -10.74 -3.44
C PRO A 35 -8.89 -11.21 -3.03
N PRO A 36 -9.23 -12.49 -3.24
CA PRO A 36 -10.56 -12.99 -2.93
C PRO A 36 -10.87 -12.82 -1.44
N ARG A 37 -12.04 -12.26 -1.13
CA ARG A 37 -12.58 -12.13 0.23
C ARG A 37 -12.71 -13.53 0.87
N PRO A 38 -12.23 -13.76 2.10
CA PRO A 38 -12.52 -14.99 2.83
C PRO A 38 -14.03 -15.13 3.04
N SER A 39 -14.57 -16.31 2.75
CA SER A 39 -15.96 -16.67 3.01
C SER A 39 -16.26 -16.64 4.51
N SER A 40 -17.30 -15.92 4.93
CA SER A 40 -17.78 -15.87 6.31
C SER A 40 -18.16 -17.27 6.81
N PRO A 41 -17.81 -17.66 8.05
CA PRO A 41 -18.30 -18.90 8.63
C PRO A 41 -19.81 -18.79 8.90
N SER A 42 -20.57 -19.66 8.27
CA SER A 42 -21.96 -19.95 8.62
C SER A 42 -22.00 -20.65 9.98
N GLY A 43 -22.34 -19.91 11.03
CA GLY A 43 -22.52 -20.42 12.40
C GLY A 43 -23.97 -20.40 12.82
N SER A 44 -24.60 -21.58 12.77
CA SER A 44 -25.94 -21.91 13.26
C SER A 44 -26.16 -21.53 14.73
N GLY A 45 -27.38 -21.13 15.05
CA GLY A 45 -27.76 -20.60 16.35
C GLY A 45 -27.76 -21.58 17.53
N SER A 46 -27.86 -21.00 18.72
CA SER A 46 -28.46 -21.64 19.89
C SER A 46 -29.12 -20.58 20.75
N GLN A 47 -30.43 -20.73 20.91
CA GLN A 47 -31.25 -19.99 21.86
C GLN A 47 -30.93 -20.49 23.28
N PHE A 48 -30.80 -19.59 24.25
CA PHE A 48 -31.09 -19.89 25.65
C PHE A 48 -31.75 -18.67 26.29
N ALA A 49 -32.92 -18.90 26.86
CA ALA A 49 -33.79 -17.92 27.50
C ALA A 49 -33.58 -17.90 29.02
N GLY A 50 -33.69 -16.69 29.61
CA GLY A 50 -34.35 -16.44 30.89
C GLY A 50 -33.51 -16.35 32.17
N VAL A 51 -33.51 -15.18 32.82
CA VAL A 51 -34.15 -14.86 34.13
C VAL A 51 -33.70 -13.44 34.58
N PRO A 52 -34.58 -12.58 35.14
CA PRO A 52 -34.26 -11.19 35.46
C PRO A 52 -33.82 -10.96 36.92
N GLY A 53 -32.80 -10.11 37.11
CA GLY A 53 -32.25 -9.70 38.40
C GLY A 53 -32.17 -8.17 38.54
N ARG A 54 -32.67 -7.67 39.67
CA ARG A 54 -33.11 -6.31 40.00
C ARG A 54 -31.96 -5.36 40.43
N GLY A 55 -31.93 -4.15 39.87
CA GLY A 55 -31.61 -2.87 40.53
C GLY A 55 -30.15 -2.53 40.91
N SER A 56 -29.63 -1.42 40.39
CA SER A 56 -29.09 -0.30 41.20
C SER A 56 -28.61 0.84 40.29
N THR A 57 -29.11 2.05 40.58
CA THR A 57 -28.74 3.31 39.95
C THR A 57 -27.36 3.75 40.43
N THR A 58 -26.40 3.93 39.52
CA THR A 58 -25.21 4.74 39.76
C THR A 58 -24.90 5.58 38.53
N THR A 59 -25.07 6.88 38.67
CA THR A 59 -24.61 7.91 37.74
C THR A 59 -23.09 7.90 37.75
N THR A 60 -22.46 7.52 36.63
CA THR A 60 -21.01 7.64 36.47
C THR A 60 -20.72 8.29 35.12
N THR A 61 -20.09 9.44 35.24
CA THR A 61 -19.50 10.29 34.19
C THR A 61 -18.79 9.47 33.13
N THR A 62 -19.22 9.63 31.88
CA THR A 62 -18.54 9.14 30.68
C THR A 62 -17.22 9.89 30.50
N SER A 63 -16.14 9.39 31.10
CA SER A 63 -14.79 9.68 30.60
C SER A 63 -14.57 8.84 29.36
N SER A 64 -14.36 9.49 28.22
CA SER A 64 -13.89 8.87 26.99
C SER A 64 -12.55 8.17 27.26
N ASN A 65 -12.59 6.86 27.44
CA ASN A 65 -11.37 6.06 27.45
C ASN A 65 -10.73 6.16 26.06
N PRO A 66 -9.40 6.34 25.95
CA PRO A 66 -8.72 6.16 24.68
C PRO A 66 -8.95 4.73 24.16
N PRO A 67 -8.84 4.48 22.84
CA PRO A 67 -9.02 3.14 22.29
C PRO A 67 -8.09 2.19 23.02
N THR A 68 -8.67 1.21 23.73
CA THR A 68 -7.92 0.13 24.33
C THR A 68 -7.23 -0.62 23.21
N ASP A 69 -5.91 -0.71 23.27
CA ASP A 69 -5.05 -1.47 22.36
C ASP A 69 -5.65 -2.85 22.04
N VAL A 70 -6.29 -2.97 20.88
CA VAL A 70 -6.87 -4.21 20.34
C VAL A 70 -5.83 -4.91 19.47
N THR A 71 -4.54 -4.75 19.75
CA THR A 71 -3.56 -5.69 19.21
C THR A 71 -3.41 -6.86 20.18
N THR A 72 -3.30 -8.05 19.63
CA THR A 72 -3.10 -9.31 20.36
C THR A 72 -1.76 -9.29 21.09
N GLY A 73 -1.67 -8.61 22.23
CA GLY A 73 -0.60 -8.70 23.24
C GLY A 73 0.85 -8.50 22.79
N THR A 74 1.11 -7.96 21.58
CA THR A 74 2.46 -7.90 21.00
C THR A 74 2.85 -6.52 20.45
N ALA A 75 1.91 -5.58 20.28
CA ALA A 75 2.27 -4.21 19.94
C ALA A 75 2.62 -3.41 21.20
N CYS A 76 3.45 -2.39 21.02
CA CYS A 76 3.81 -1.44 22.07
C CYS A 76 3.00 -0.14 21.91
N ASP A 77 2.74 0.55 23.02
CA ASP A 77 2.08 1.86 22.99
C ASP A 77 2.94 2.90 22.27
N VAL A 78 2.38 3.49 21.22
CA VAL A 78 3.02 4.51 20.37
C VAL A 78 2.37 5.88 20.51
N SER A 79 1.42 6.05 21.43
CA SER A 79 0.64 7.29 21.60
C SER A 79 1.51 8.51 21.93
N THR A 80 2.69 8.29 22.52
CA THR A 80 3.68 9.34 22.82
C THR A 80 4.81 9.44 21.78
N ALA A 81 4.81 8.58 20.75
CA ALA A 81 5.81 8.64 19.70
C ALA A 81 5.59 9.89 18.83
N SER A 82 6.69 10.47 18.35
CA SER A 82 6.67 11.67 17.52
C SER A 82 7.17 11.37 16.12
N ILE A 83 6.42 11.81 15.12
CA ILE A 83 6.86 11.83 13.73
C ILE A 83 7.82 13.00 13.57
N ASP A 84 9.04 12.76 13.10
CA ASP A 84 9.98 13.82 12.76
C ASP A 84 9.72 14.33 11.33
N THR A 85 8.94 15.41 11.23
CA THR A 85 8.77 16.15 9.97
C THR A 85 9.67 17.37 9.89
N SER A 86 10.64 17.52 10.81
CA SER A 86 11.51 18.69 10.85
C SER A 86 12.34 18.81 9.57
N GLY A 87 12.49 20.04 9.07
CA GLY A 87 13.16 20.29 7.79
C GLY A 87 12.33 19.96 6.55
N THR A 88 11.07 19.53 6.70
CA THR A 88 10.13 19.32 5.60
C THR A 88 8.98 20.34 5.61
N THR A 89 8.20 20.39 4.52
CA THR A 89 6.95 21.17 4.46
C THR A 89 5.74 20.41 4.97
N LEU A 90 5.90 19.12 5.33
CA LEU A 90 4.78 18.30 5.80
C LEU A 90 4.26 18.83 7.15
N PRO A 91 2.94 18.93 7.32
CA PRO A 91 2.36 19.45 8.56
C PRO A 91 2.64 18.51 9.73
N ALA A 92 2.79 19.10 10.92
CA ALA A 92 2.86 18.32 12.15
C ALA A 92 1.54 17.53 12.38
N PRO A 93 1.60 16.31 12.94
CA PRO A 93 0.41 15.50 13.21
C PRO A 93 -0.56 16.20 14.17
N SER A 94 -1.86 16.11 13.87
CA SER A 94 -2.90 16.65 14.76
C SER A 94 -3.38 15.62 15.78
N PHE A 95 -3.06 14.35 15.56
CA PHE A 95 -3.45 13.22 16.41
C PHE A 95 -2.22 12.41 16.86
N ALA A 96 -2.35 11.74 18.01
CA ALA A 96 -1.35 10.79 18.47
C ALA A 96 -1.26 9.58 17.52
N PRO A 97 -0.07 8.97 17.32
CA PRO A 97 0.04 7.72 16.58
C PRO A 97 -0.77 6.60 17.23
N SER A 98 -1.39 5.78 16.40
CA SER A 98 -2.11 4.57 16.81
C SER A 98 -1.50 3.31 16.19
N PHE A 99 -0.87 3.45 15.02
CA PHE A 99 0.01 2.41 14.47
C PHE A 99 1.25 3.01 13.83
N ILE A 100 2.35 2.28 13.93
CA ILE A 100 3.58 2.55 13.20
C ILE A 100 3.99 1.26 12.51
N GLY A 101 4.01 1.30 11.18
CA GLY A 101 4.26 0.13 10.34
C GLY A 101 5.42 0.34 9.39
N LEU A 102 6.30 -0.66 9.28
CA LEU A 102 7.24 -0.76 8.17
C LEU A 102 6.48 -1.33 6.96
N GLY A 103 6.27 -0.51 5.95
CA GLY A 103 5.73 -0.94 4.66
C GLY A 103 6.83 -1.54 3.79
N VAL A 104 6.59 -2.74 3.25
CA VAL A 104 7.49 -3.40 2.29
C VAL A 104 6.68 -3.88 1.10
N GLY A 105 7.05 -3.45 -0.11
CA GLY A 105 6.29 -3.85 -1.29
C GLY A 105 6.78 -3.21 -2.59
N THR A 106 5.84 -2.89 -3.47
CA THR A 106 6.12 -2.30 -4.79
C THR A 106 5.25 -1.08 -5.08
N GLN A 107 5.86 -0.13 -5.78
CA GLN A 107 5.18 0.93 -6.51
C GLN A 107 4.95 0.46 -7.95
N ASN A 108 3.78 0.73 -8.51
CA ASN A 108 3.37 0.20 -9.81
C ASN A 108 3.19 1.35 -10.79
N TYR A 109 3.71 1.22 -12.01
CA TYR A 109 3.69 2.27 -13.01
C TYR A 109 3.31 1.75 -14.39
N THR A 110 2.61 2.61 -15.14
CA THR A 110 2.34 2.40 -16.56
C THR A 110 3.07 3.42 -17.42
N CYS A 111 3.51 3.02 -18.61
CA CYS A 111 4.18 3.89 -19.54
C CYS A 111 3.18 4.60 -20.46
N GLY A 112 3.04 5.91 -20.30
CA GLY A 112 2.16 6.72 -21.14
C GLY A 112 2.68 6.89 -22.57
N SER A 113 1.81 7.38 -23.46
CA SER A 113 2.17 7.69 -24.86
C SER A 113 3.25 8.76 -25.01
N ALA A 114 3.45 9.59 -23.98
CA ALA A 114 4.51 10.60 -23.92
C ALA A 114 5.90 10.02 -23.55
N GLY A 115 6.01 8.71 -23.32
CA GLY A 115 7.26 8.07 -22.91
C GLY A 115 7.66 8.35 -21.45
N THR A 116 6.66 8.62 -20.60
CA THR A 116 6.82 8.88 -19.17
C THR A 116 5.99 7.90 -18.34
N TYR A 117 6.54 7.48 -17.20
CA TYR A 117 5.81 6.62 -16.27
C TYR A 117 4.80 7.44 -15.45
N THR A 118 3.61 6.86 -15.27
CA THR A 118 2.58 7.38 -14.35
C THR A 118 2.27 6.31 -13.32
N SER A 119 2.12 6.72 -12.05
CA SER A 119 1.77 5.79 -10.97
C SER A 119 0.38 5.20 -11.20
N THR A 120 0.27 3.90 -10.98
CA THR A 120 -0.98 3.12 -10.98
C THR A 120 -1.29 2.59 -9.57
N GLY A 121 -0.60 3.12 -8.56
CA GLY A 121 -0.74 2.74 -7.17
C GLY A 121 0.46 1.95 -6.64
N ALA A 122 0.23 1.28 -5.52
CA ALA A 122 1.22 0.48 -4.81
C ALA A 122 0.54 -0.78 -4.25
N LEU A 123 1.37 -1.76 -3.87
CA LEU A 123 0.97 -2.89 -3.04
C LEU A 123 2.08 -3.13 -2.01
N ALA A 124 1.73 -3.17 -0.73
CA ALA A 124 2.68 -3.45 0.34
C ALA A 124 2.00 -4.16 1.52
N ASP A 125 2.76 -4.99 2.21
CA ASP A 125 2.41 -5.43 3.56
C ASP A 125 3.01 -4.43 4.55
N LEU A 126 2.25 -4.13 5.61
CA LEU A 126 2.72 -3.31 6.73
C LEU A 126 3.02 -4.23 7.91
N PHE A 127 4.25 -4.16 8.41
CA PHE A 127 4.69 -4.92 9.57
C PHE A 127 4.75 -4.02 10.81
N ASP A 128 4.24 -4.49 11.93
CA ASP A 128 4.27 -3.76 13.19
C ASP A 128 5.72 -3.57 13.64
N VAL A 129 6.05 -2.32 13.95
CA VAL A 129 7.36 -1.89 14.42
C VAL A 129 7.23 -0.96 15.63
N SER A 130 6.06 -0.94 16.26
CA SER A 130 5.74 -0.17 17.46
C SER A 130 6.79 -0.35 18.56
N CYS A 131 7.20 -1.59 18.83
CA CYS A 131 8.17 -1.89 19.87
C CYS A 131 9.62 -1.50 19.54
N LEU A 132 9.91 -1.15 18.28
CA LEU A 132 11.22 -0.67 17.88
C LEU A 132 11.36 0.85 18.08
N VAL A 133 10.26 1.58 18.26
CA VAL A 133 10.28 3.03 18.46
C VAL A 133 11.19 3.41 19.62
N GLY A 134 12.08 4.38 19.38
CA GLY A 134 13.08 4.84 20.36
C GLY A 134 14.33 3.95 20.45
N GLN A 135 14.36 2.78 19.81
CA GLN A 135 15.58 1.98 19.66
C GLN A 135 16.43 2.53 18.51
N SER A 136 17.75 2.31 18.57
CA SER A 136 18.68 2.77 17.53
C SER A 136 18.45 2.11 16.17
N SER A 137 17.93 0.87 16.15
CA SER A 137 17.61 0.13 14.93
C SER A 137 16.45 0.74 14.14
N PHE A 138 15.54 1.47 14.80
CA PHE A 138 14.36 2.04 14.18
C PHE A 138 14.71 3.07 13.10
N ALA A 139 15.71 3.92 13.36
CA ALA A 139 16.11 5.00 12.45
C ALA A 139 16.63 4.52 11.09
N THR A 140 17.11 3.28 11.00
CA THR A 140 17.65 2.69 9.76
C THR A 140 16.82 1.52 9.25
N LEU A 141 15.68 1.22 9.89
CA LEU A 141 14.92 0.00 9.67
C LEU A 141 14.44 -0.12 8.22
N GLN A 142 13.92 0.98 7.66
CA GLN A 142 13.52 1.12 6.26
C GLN A 142 14.63 0.77 5.29
N SER A 143 15.87 1.22 5.55
CA SER A 143 17.02 1.00 4.67
C SER A 143 17.51 -0.43 4.76
N THR A 144 17.57 -1.01 5.97
CA THR A 144 17.89 -2.43 6.17
C THR A 144 16.84 -3.33 5.50
N ALA A 145 15.55 -3.01 5.65
CA ALA A 145 14.46 -3.70 5.00
C ALA A 145 14.53 -3.57 3.47
N PHE A 146 14.87 -2.38 2.96
CA PHE A 146 15.04 -2.16 1.53
C PHE A 146 16.19 -2.98 0.96
N ALA A 147 17.34 -3.05 1.65
CA ALA A 147 18.46 -3.87 1.22
C ALA A 147 18.09 -5.37 1.12
N ALA A 148 17.36 -5.89 2.12
CA ALA A 148 16.84 -7.26 2.09
C ALA A 148 15.82 -7.46 0.96
N TRP A 149 14.86 -6.55 0.82
CA TRP A 149 13.83 -6.67 -0.20
C TRP A 149 14.39 -6.53 -1.62
N ASN A 150 15.29 -5.59 -1.84
CA ASN A 150 15.90 -5.35 -3.14
C ASN A 150 16.84 -6.47 -3.58
N SER A 151 17.50 -7.16 -2.63
CA SER A 151 18.33 -8.34 -2.93
C SER A 151 17.52 -9.62 -3.19
N SER A 152 16.26 -9.68 -2.76
CA SER A 152 15.36 -10.78 -3.08
C SER A 152 15.05 -10.84 -4.58
N THR A 153 14.96 -12.04 -5.14
CA THR A 153 14.50 -12.25 -6.53
C THR A 153 12.98 -12.18 -6.67
N SER A 154 12.25 -12.22 -5.54
CA SER A 154 10.80 -12.12 -5.53
C SER A 154 10.35 -10.67 -5.69
N THR A 155 9.26 -10.47 -6.44
CA THR A 155 8.48 -9.23 -6.45
C THR A 155 7.10 -9.42 -5.83
N SER A 156 6.79 -10.64 -5.35
CA SER A 156 5.51 -10.92 -4.70
C SER A 156 5.51 -10.36 -3.28
N VAL A 157 4.59 -9.44 -3.01
CA VAL A 157 4.43 -8.82 -1.69
C VAL A 157 4.15 -9.86 -0.61
N SER A 158 3.47 -10.96 -0.95
CA SER A 158 3.22 -12.09 -0.03
C SER A 158 4.48 -12.77 0.52
N SER A 159 5.64 -12.56 -0.10
CA SER A 159 6.93 -13.11 0.37
C SER A 159 7.71 -12.15 1.27
N THR A 160 7.21 -10.93 1.49
CA THR A 160 7.96 -9.89 2.22
C THR A 160 8.24 -10.29 3.66
N SER A 161 7.29 -10.95 4.35
CA SER A 161 7.51 -11.49 5.70
C SER A 161 8.68 -12.49 5.75
N ASP A 162 8.72 -13.44 4.80
CA ASP A 162 9.80 -14.43 4.71
C ASP A 162 11.15 -13.78 4.38
N VAL A 163 11.15 -12.75 3.53
CA VAL A 163 12.37 -11.99 3.21
C VAL A 163 12.88 -11.25 4.44
N LEU A 164 12.02 -10.55 5.17
CA LEU A 164 12.43 -9.80 6.37
C LEU A 164 12.93 -10.72 7.47
N SER A 165 12.28 -11.86 7.68
CA SER A 165 12.68 -12.84 8.70
C SER A 165 13.98 -13.56 8.34
N SER A 166 14.13 -14.03 7.10
CA SER A 166 15.35 -14.69 6.65
C SER A 166 16.57 -13.77 6.62
N ALA A 167 16.38 -12.49 6.33
CA ALA A 167 17.43 -11.48 6.39
C ALA A 167 17.68 -10.94 7.82
N GLY A 168 16.92 -11.38 8.82
CA GLY A 168 17.07 -10.94 10.21
C GLY A 168 16.67 -9.49 10.46
N VAL A 169 15.89 -8.88 9.55
CA VAL A 169 15.38 -7.51 9.71
C VAL A 169 14.30 -7.48 10.79
N LEU A 170 13.36 -8.41 10.72
CA LEU A 170 12.31 -8.64 11.72
C LEU A 170 12.22 -10.14 11.97
N SER A 171 12.56 -10.60 13.17
CA SER A 171 12.66 -12.03 13.50
C SER A 171 11.33 -12.77 13.45
N SER A 172 10.23 -12.09 13.76
CA SER A 172 8.87 -12.63 13.67
C SER A 172 7.94 -11.50 13.25
N PRO A 173 7.92 -11.13 11.95
CA PRO A 173 7.16 -9.99 11.47
C PRO A 173 5.67 -10.17 11.75
N ILE A 174 5.05 -9.21 12.43
CA ILE A 174 3.61 -9.19 12.66
C ILE A 174 3.00 -8.30 11.60
N THR A 175 2.19 -8.87 10.71
CA THR A 175 1.51 -8.08 9.67
C THR A 175 0.34 -7.31 10.29
N LEU A 176 0.41 -5.99 10.27
CA LEU A 176 -0.69 -5.09 10.62
C LEU A 176 -1.83 -5.21 9.61
N GLY A 177 -1.48 -5.16 8.34
CA GLY A 177 -2.41 -5.26 7.23
C GLY A 177 -1.74 -4.89 5.91
N GLN A 178 -2.56 -4.57 4.90
CA GLN A 178 -2.07 -4.30 3.55
C GLN A 178 -2.35 -2.86 3.12
N HIS A 179 -1.42 -2.29 2.36
CA HIS A 179 -1.58 -1.04 1.65
C HIS A 179 -1.74 -1.29 0.16
N TYR A 180 -2.82 -0.78 -0.42
CA TYR A 180 -3.09 -0.89 -1.85
C TYR A 180 -3.98 0.25 -2.34
N PHE A 181 -4.16 0.39 -3.65
CA PHE A 181 -4.99 1.44 -4.23
C PHE A 181 -6.32 0.87 -4.73
N ILE A 182 -7.39 1.62 -4.50
CA ILE A 182 -8.74 1.32 -5.01
C ILE A 182 -9.23 2.48 -5.88
N THR A 183 -10.24 2.25 -6.71
CA THR A 183 -10.99 3.37 -7.30
C THR A 183 -11.52 4.26 -6.19
N ASN A 184 -11.36 5.58 -6.33
CA ASN A 184 -11.83 6.53 -5.34
C ASN A 184 -13.32 6.29 -5.03
N PRO A 185 -13.67 5.92 -3.79
CA PRO A 185 -15.03 5.50 -3.46
C PRO A 185 -16.03 6.66 -3.41
N VAL A 186 -15.55 7.91 -3.38
CA VAL A 186 -16.39 9.11 -3.33
C VAL A 186 -16.68 9.65 -4.73
N THR A 187 -15.66 9.72 -5.60
CA THR A 187 -15.80 10.29 -6.95
C THR A 187 -16.06 9.23 -8.04
N GLY A 188 -15.84 7.95 -7.74
CA GLY A 188 -15.93 6.85 -8.72
C GLY A 188 -14.84 6.88 -9.79
N SER A 189 -13.84 7.78 -9.68
CA SER A 189 -12.79 7.99 -10.68
C SER A 189 -11.46 8.37 -10.02
N GLY A 190 -10.36 7.98 -10.66
CA GLY A 190 -9.04 8.08 -10.04
C GLY A 190 -8.81 7.01 -8.96
N LEU A 191 -7.63 7.03 -8.35
CA LEU A 191 -7.22 6.05 -7.35
C LEU A 191 -7.05 6.71 -5.99
N SER A 192 -7.44 5.99 -4.93
CA SER A 192 -7.20 6.35 -3.55
C SER A 192 -6.42 5.25 -2.84
N PRO A 193 -5.36 5.58 -2.08
CA PRO A 193 -4.68 4.62 -1.23
C PRO A 193 -5.58 4.15 -0.10
N LYS A 194 -5.49 2.86 0.22
CA LYS A 194 -6.19 2.20 1.31
C LYS A 194 -5.19 1.45 2.17
N TRP A 195 -5.37 1.52 3.48
CA TRP A 195 -4.74 0.66 4.47
C TRP A 195 -5.83 -0.19 5.09
N ASP A 196 -5.66 -1.51 5.05
CA ASP A 196 -6.69 -2.48 5.40
C ASP A 196 -6.14 -3.51 6.39
N PHE A 197 -6.59 -3.42 7.64
CA PHE A 197 -6.15 -4.29 8.75
C PHE A 197 -7.24 -5.32 9.09
N THR A 198 -8.38 -5.32 8.37
CA THR A 198 -9.60 -6.11 8.66
C THR A 198 -9.41 -7.63 8.60
N SER A 199 -8.31 -8.10 8.00
CA SER A 199 -7.97 -9.52 7.82
C SER A 199 -6.66 -9.93 8.53
N ASN A 200 -6.02 -9.01 9.26
CA ASN A 200 -4.70 -9.20 9.86
C ASN A 200 -4.70 -8.83 11.35
N ALA A 201 -3.97 -7.80 11.78
CA ALA A 201 -3.85 -7.46 13.20
C ALA A 201 -5.20 -7.16 13.86
N LEU A 202 -6.19 -6.74 13.07
CA LEU A 202 -7.55 -6.44 13.51
C LEU A 202 -8.58 -7.36 12.82
N ALA A 203 -8.19 -8.61 12.58
CA ALA A 203 -9.05 -9.60 11.95
C ALA A 203 -10.43 -9.69 12.62
N GLY A 204 -11.49 -9.54 11.81
CA GLY A 204 -12.88 -9.58 12.29
C GLY A 204 -13.47 -8.20 12.63
N ASN A 205 -12.66 -7.15 12.68
CA ASN A 205 -13.15 -5.77 12.72
C ASN A 205 -13.34 -5.25 11.29
N ALA A 206 -14.58 -5.00 10.89
CA ALA A 206 -14.91 -4.51 9.54
C ALA A 206 -14.54 -3.03 9.32
N ASP A 207 -14.38 -2.27 10.39
CA ASP A 207 -14.09 -0.84 10.36
C ASP A 207 -12.57 -0.55 10.41
N ALA A 208 -11.75 -1.59 10.58
CA ALA A 208 -10.29 -1.55 10.64
C ALA A 208 -9.62 -1.28 9.28
N PHE A 209 -10.07 -0.26 8.55
CA PHE A 209 -9.41 0.26 7.36
C PHE A 209 -9.50 1.78 7.31
N VAL A 210 -8.63 2.40 6.51
CA VAL A 210 -8.76 3.80 6.08
C VAL A 210 -8.45 3.89 4.60
N VAL A 211 -9.30 4.58 3.86
CA VAL A 211 -9.01 5.09 2.52
C VAL A 211 -8.65 6.56 2.71
N ALA A 212 -7.51 6.99 2.20
CA ALA A 212 -7.03 8.35 2.40
C ALA A 212 -6.94 9.13 1.08
N THR A 213 -6.79 10.43 1.18
CA THR A 213 -6.45 11.32 0.08
C THR A 213 -5.15 12.04 0.37
N LYS A 214 -4.29 12.20 -0.65
CA LYS A 214 -3.05 12.97 -0.50
C LYS A 214 -3.42 14.44 -0.28
N VAL A 215 -2.83 15.05 0.75
CA VAL A 215 -2.95 16.48 1.03
C VAL A 215 -1.65 17.20 0.65
N ASP A 216 -0.51 16.61 0.99
CA ASP A 216 0.80 17.19 0.69
C ASP A 216 1.86 16.11 0.41
N ASP A 217 2.94 16.52 -0.25
CA ASP A 217 4.12 15.70 -0.50
C ASP A 217 5.40 16.54 -0.57
N VAL A 218 6.51 15.89 -0.26
CA VAL A 218 7.84 16.47 -0.37
C VAL A 218 8.82 15.40 -0.84
N ALA A 219 9.80 15.81 -1.64
CA ALA A 219 10.88 14.91 -2.05
C ALA A 219 11.55 14.27 -0.81
N ALA A 220 11.82 12.97 -0.89
CA ALA A 220 12.51 12.26 0.17
C ALA A 220 13.88 12.91 0.44
N PRO A 221 14.25 13.19 1.71
CA PRO A 221 15.53 13.83 2.05
C PRO A 221 16.77 13.03 1.59
N THR A 222 16.60 11.73 1.37
CA THR A 222 17.64 10.79 0.95
C THR A 222 17.94 10.85 -0.56
N GLY A 223 17.12 11.54 -1.35
CA GLY A 223 17.38 11.84 -2.75
C GLY A 223 16.30 11.33 -3.72
N SER A 224 16.54 11.54 -5.02
CA SER A 224 15.54 11.33 -6.08
C SER A 224 15.27 9.87 -6.46
N ALA A 225 15.92 8.91 -5.80
CA ALA A 225 15.66 7.48 -6.04
C ALA A 225 14.47 6.97 -5.22
N ASP A 226 14.07 7.74 -4.21
CA ASP A 226 13.04 7.36 -3.26
C ASP A 226 11.74 8.09 -3.58
N VAL A 227 10.61 7.40 -3.44
CA VAL A 227 9.30 8.04 -3.60
C VAL A 227 9.09 9.10 -2.54
N ASP A 228 8.35 10.14 -2.88
CA ASP A 228 8.12 11.29 -2.00
C ASP A 228 7.55 10.88 -0.64
N TRP A 229 7.89 11.65 0.38
CA TRP A 229 7.18 11.57 1.65
C TRP A 229 5.80 12.18 1.47
N LEU A 230 4.79 11.58 2.10
CA LEU A 230 3.40 11.97 1.91
C LEU A 230 2.73 12.30 3.24
N TYR A 231 1.86 13.31 3.20
CA TYR A 231 0.83 13.54 4.20
C TYR A 231 -0.55 13.32 3.57
N LEU A 232 -1.34 12.44 4.20
CA LEU A 232 -2.67 12.07 3.75
C LEU A 232 -3.69 12.20 4.89
N THR A 233 -4.93 12.52 4.53
CA THR A 233 -6.06 12.57 5.47
C THR A 233 -7.13 11.56 5.11
N ASN A 234 -7.88 11.11 6.12
CA ASN A 234 -8.97 10.16 5.98
C ASN A 234 -10.05 10.68 5.00
N LEU A 235 -10.33 9.88 3.98
CA LEU A 235 -11.45 10.04 3.07
C LEU A 235 -12.65 9.17 3.50
N THR A 236 -12.41 7.93 3.89
CA THR A 236 -13.40 7.03 4.52
C THR A 236 -12.73 5.93 5.35
N GLY A 237 -13.49 5.24 6.21
CA GLY A 237 -12.98 4.27 7.19
C GLY A 237 -12.65 4.92 8.54
N THR A 238 -12.25 4.12 9.53
CA THR A 238 -12.01 4.61 10.91
C THR A 238 -10.63 4.24 11.45
N LEU A 239 -9.78 3.56 10.67
CA LEU A 239 -8.46 3.10 11.12
C LEU A 239 -7.52 4.24 11.52
N ALA A 240 -7.59 5.40 10.86
CA ALA A 240 -6.77 6.57 11.14
C ALA A 240 -7.46 7.86 10.69
N ASN A 241 -7.12 8.98 11.31
CA ASN A 241 -7.48 10.33 10.85
C ASN A 241 -6.48 10.86 9.83
N GLU A 242 -5.18 10.65 10.09
CA GLU A 242 -4.09 11.06 9.21
C GLU A 242 -3.16 9.86 8.96
N VAL A 243 -2.53 9.85 7.79
CA VAL A 243 -1.51 8.87 7.44
C VAL A 243 -0.29 9.61 6.92
N TYR A 244 0.86 9.35 7.52
CA TYR A 244 2.16 9.82 7.05
C TYR A 244 2.91 8.66 6.42
N ARG A 245 3.51 8.91 5.26
CA ARG A 245 4.53 8.04 4.67
C ARG A 245 5.84 8.80 4.69
N ILE A 246 6.77 8.38 5.54
CA ILE A 246 8.10 8.98 5.65
C ILE A 246 9.16 7.90 5.55
N ASP A 247 10.43 8.30 5.57
CA ASP A 247 11.58 7.39 5.50
C ASP A 247 11.46 6.39 4.35
N THR A 248 11.11 6.88 3.17
CA THR A 248 10.96 6.06 1.96
C THR A 248 12.32 5.61 1.43
N GLN A 249 12.36 4.42 0.84
CA GLN A 249 13.52 3.89 0.12
C GLN A 249 13.04 3.23 -1.17
N GLY A 250 13.61 3.63 -2.30
CA GLY A 250 13.26 3.17 -3.64
C GLY A 250 11.87 3.59 -4.11
N GLY A 251 11.33 2.83 -5.04
CA GLY A 251 10.00 3.02 -5.61
C GLY A 251 9.92 4.00 -6.78
N GLN A 252 10.92 4.86 -7.04
CA GLN A 252 10.88 5.74 -8.21
C GLN A 252 11.11 4.95 -9.51
N PRO A 253 10.32 5.23 -10.57
CA PRO A 253 10.53 4.59 -11.86
C PRO A 253 11.75 5.20 -12.57
N PRO A 254 12.28 4.55 -13.62
CA PRO A 254 13.22 5.20 -14.53
C PRO A 254 12.63 6.51 -15.09
N ALA A 255 13.49 7.46 -15.43
CA ALA A 255 13.07 8.79 -15.89
C ALA A 255 12.22 8.78 -17.18
N SER A 256 12.33 7.72 -17.98
CA SER A 256 11.60 7.57 -19.24
C SER A 256 11.32 6.11 -19.58
N CYS A 257 10.40 5.91 -20.52
CA CYS A 257 10.02 4.62 -21.05
C CYS A 257 9.69 4.71 -22.54
N THR A 258 9.71 3.56 -23.22
CA THR A 258 9.22 3.48 -24.59
C THR A 258 7.70 3.37 -24.56
N ALA A 259 7.01 4.32 -25.20
CA ALA A 259 5.54 4.33 -25.24
C ALA A 259 4.97 2.96 -25.63
N GLY A 260 4.03 2.44 -24.84
CA GLY A 260 3.45 1.11 -25.01
C GLY A 260 4.28 -0.05 -24.45
N SER A 261 5.36 0.23 -23.71
CA SER A 261 6.05 -0.80 -22.92
C SER A 261 5.12 -1.36 -21.84
N ALA A 262 5.42 -2.58 -21.39
CA ALA A 262 4.71 -3.19 -20.28
C ALA A 262 4.80 -2.34 -19.00
N ASP A 263 3.78 -2.48 -18.15
CA ASP A 263 3.77 -1.91 -16.81
C ASP A 263 4.94 -2.47 -15.99
N ILE A 264 5.45 -1.65 -15.08
CA ILE A 264 6.57 -2.01 -14.22
C ILE A 264 6.17 -1.95 -12.75
N THR A 265 6.87 -2.76 -11.95
CA THR A 265 6.82 -2.71 -10.49
C THR A 265 8.20 -2.37 -9.97
N VAL A 266 8.30 -1.36 -9.11
CA VAL A 266 9.55 -0.92 -8.48
C VAL A 266 9.45 -1.18 -6.99
N LYS A 267 10.42 -1.91 -6.44
CA LYS A 267 10.46 -2.22 -5.01
C LYS A 267 10.61 -0.96 -4.19
N TYR A 268 9.96 -0.92 -3.03
CA TYR A 268 10.12 0.16 -2.07
C TYR A 268 9.93 -0.34 -0.63
N THR A 269 10.44 0.45 0.31
CA THR A 269 10.04 0.40 1.72
C THR A 269 9.71 1.81 2.22
N SER A 270 8.96 1.90 3.31
CA SER A 270 8.68 3.18 3.97
C SER A 270 8.20 2.98 5.41
N MET A 271 8.29 4.02 6.22
CA MET A 271 7.62 4.08 7.52
C MET A 271 6.24 4.71 7.35
N TYR A 272 5.20 3.97 7.74
CA TYR A 272 3.83 4.46 7.81
C TYR A 272 3.47 4.78 9.26
N TRP A 273 2.98 5.99 9.48
CA TRP A 273 2.44 6.40 10.75
C TRP A 273 0.96 6.72 10.57
N LEU A 274 0.11 5.92 11.21
CA LEU A 274 -1.33 6.11 11.23
C LEU A 274 -1.67 6.77 12.56
N THR A 275 -2.28 7.95 12.51
CA THR A 275 -2.59 8.74 13.72
C THR A 275 -4.10 8.87 13.92
N GLY A 276 -4.52 8.90 15.18
CA GLY A 276 -5.94 8.91 15.56
C GLY A 276 -6.65 7.61 15.18
N GLY A 277 -7.88 7.72 14.69
CA GLY A 277 -8.76 6.58 14.44
C GLY A 277 -9.65 6.25 15.63
N SER A 278 -10.67 5.42 15.38
CA SER A 278 -11.73 5.08 16.35
C SER A 278 -12.36 3.71 16.07
N PHE A 279 -11.56 2.78 15.57
CA PHE A 279 -11.97 1.45 15.09
C PHE A 279 -12.12 0.44 16.21
#